data_AF-A0A349PDB4-F1
#
_entry.id   AF-A0A349PDB4-F1
#
_cell.length_a   1.000
_cell.length_b   1.000
_cell.length_c   1.000
_cell.angle_alpha   90.00
_cell.angle_beta   90.00
_cell.angle_gamma   90.00
#
_symmetry.space_group_name_H-M   'P 1'
#
loop_
_entity.id
_entity.type
_entity.pdbx_description
1 polymer ?
#
loop_
_entity_poly.entity_id
_entity_poly.type
_entity_poly.pdbx_seq_one_letter_code
_entity_poly.pdbx_strand_id
1 'polypeptide(L)' 'MLTKGAVEDIIMSHLRPVPGVARAAGKVPELKKRVFVSDWELRRLYRPGSKSVTVPVNAIISPLSMDWLGYNGVELIRKE' A
#
# COMPACT_ATOMS: atom_id res chain seq x y z
N MET A 1 9.57 20.54 -23.12
CA MET A 1 9.10 20.84 -21.75
C MET A 1 7.71 20.23 -21.61
N LEU A 2 7.49 19.38 -20.59
CA LEU A 2 6.14 18.92 -20.24
C LEU A 2 5.42 20.08 -19.55
N THR A 3 4.50 20.72 -20.27
CA THR A 3 3.62 21.76 -19.70
C THR A 3 2.49 21.08 -18.94
N LYS A 4 1.84 21.81 -18.03
CA LYS A 4 0.70 21.30 -17.25
C LYS A 4 -0.38 20.67 -18.14
N GLY A 5 -0.70 21.31 -19.27
CA GLY A 5 -1.67 20.81 -20.25
C GLY A 5 -1.25 19.47 -20.89
N ALA A 6 0.04 19.29 -21.18
CA ALA A 6 0.54 18.03 -21.73
C ALA A 6 0.40 16.87 -20.73
N VAL A 7 0.56 17.13 -19.44
CA VAL A 7 0.35 16.12 -18.39
C VAL A 7 -1.13 15.79 -18.24
N GLU A 8 -2.01 16.80 -18.27
CA GLU A 8 -3.46 16.60 -18.24
C GLU A 8 -3.97 15.78 -19.43
N ASP A 9 -3.47 16.05 -20.64
CA ASP A 9 -3.85 15.30 -21.85
C ASP A 9 -3.41 13.83 -21.80
N ILE A 10 -2.21 13.56 -21.25
CA ILE A 10 -1.72 12.19 -21.06
C ILE A 10 -2.57 11.45 -20.03
N ILE A 11 -2.96 12.09 -18.93
CA ILE A 11 -3.83 11.46 -17.93
C ILE A 11 -5.22 11.20 -18.53
N MET A 12 -5.78 12.17 -19.25
CA MET A 12 -7.10 12.03 -19.89
C MET A 12 -7.13 10.97 -20.99
N SER A 13 -6.03 10.76 -21.72
CA SER A 13 -5.97 9.71 -22.74
C SER A 13 -6.01 8.30 -22.16
N HIS A 14 -5.46 8.10 -20.95
CA HIS A 14 -5.45 6.80 -20.26
C HIS A 14 -6.71 6.55 -19.42
N LEU A 15 -7.40 7.62 -18.99
CA LEU A 15 -8.63 7.51 -18.20
C LEU A 15 -9.89 7.39 -19.07
N ARG A 16 -9.82 7.70 -20.37
CA ARG A 16 -10.96 7.50 -21.28
C ARG A 16 -11.22 6.00 -21.46
N PRO A 17 -12.41 5.50 -21.07
CA PRO A 17 -12.77 4.12 -21.33
C PRO A 17 -12.88 3.92 -22.85
N VAL A 18 -12.26 2.85 -23.36
CA VAL A 18 -12.44 2.43 -24.75
C VAL A 18 -13.94 2.12 -24.99
N PRO A 19 -14.58 2.70 -26.03
CA PRO A 19 -15.97 2.40 -26.33
C PRO A 19 -16.12 0.90 -26.64
N GLY A 20 -16.93 0.17 -25.88
CA GLY A 20 -17.20 -1.25 -26.10
C GLY A 20 -16.54 -2.22 -25.11
N VAL A 21 -15.68 -1.75 -24.20
CA VAL A 21 -15.22 -2.60 -23.08
C VAL A 21 -16.29 -2.57 -22.01
N ALA A 22 -17.14 -3.59 -21.98
CA ALA A 22 -18.06 -3.83 -20.87
C ALA A 22 -17.27 -3.77 -19.57
N ARG A 23 -17.70 -2.91 -18.63
CA ARG A 23 -17.22 -2.96 -17.25
C ARG A 23 -17.43 -4.40 -16.79
N ALA A 24 -16.36 -5.11 -16.46
CA ALA A 24 -16.47 -6.43 -15.87
C ALA A 24 -17.29 -6.30 -14.58
N ALA A 25 -18.60 -6.55 -14.67
CA ALA A 25 -19.50 -6.64 -13.53
C ALA A 25 -19.32 -8.01 -12.86
N GLY A 26 -18.06 -8.43 -12.68
CA GLY A 26 -17.75 -9.46 -11.72
C GLY A 26 -17.86 -8.82 -10.35
N LYS A 27 -18.75 -9.31 -9.48
CA LYS A 27 -18.58 -9.10 -8.04
C LYS A 27 -17.16 -9.57 -7.71
N VAL A 28 -16.23 -8.63 -7.59
CA VAL A 28 -14.92 -8.92 -7.02
C VAL A 28 -15.25 -9.41 -5.61
N PRO A 29 -14.96 -10.68 -5.25
CA PRO A 29 -15.16 -11.14 -3.89
C PRO A 29 -14.45 -10.12 -3.00
N GLU A 30 -15.11 -9.62 -1.95
CA GLU A 30 -14.59 -8.53 -1.12
C GLU A 30 -13.11 -8.80 -0.83
N LEU A 31 -12.23 -8.12 -1.58
CA LEU A 31 -10.80 -8.24 -1.38
C LEU A 31 -10.63 -7.68 0.02
N LYS A 32 -10.42 -8.58 1.01
CA LYS A 32 -10.07 -8.19 2.37
C LYS A 32 -8.97 -7.16 2.21
N LYS A 33 -9.32 -5.89 2.43
CA LYS A 33 -8.49 -4.75 2.00
C LYS A 33 -7.11 -4.99 2.56
N ARG A 34 -6.13 -5.25 1.68
CA ARG A 34 -4.75 -5.43 2.10
C ARG A 34 -4.30 -4.09 2.66
N VAL A 35 -3.96 -4.07 3.94
CA VAL A 35 -3.53 -2.84 4.62
C VAL A 35 -2.07 -2.63 4.27
N PHE A 36 -1.76 -1.68 3.41
CA PHE A 36 -0.38 -1.30 3.19
C PHE A 36 0.11 -0.51 4.40
N VAL A 37 1.17 -0.96 5.05
CA VAL A 37 1.81 -0.29 6.19
C VAL A 37 3.10 0.34 5.69
N SER A 38 3.07 1.66 5.57
CA SER A 38 4.23 2.47 5.23
C SER A 38 5.22 2.57 6.40
N ASP A 39 6.44 3.03 6.10
CA ASP A 39 7.48 3.26 7.12
C ASP A 39 7.03 4.22 8.21
N TRP A 40 6.34 5.29 7.83
CA TRP A 40 5.82 6.26 8.78
C TRP A 40 4.77 5.65 9.72
N GLU A 41 3.85 4.85 9.18
CA GLU A 41 2.83 4.17 9.98
C GLU A 41 3.45 3.11 10.90
N LEU A 42 4.45 2.38 10.42
CA LEU A 42 5.15 1.37 11.19
C LEU A 42 5.90 2.00 12.37
N ARG A 43 6.59 3.12 12.14
CA ARG A 43 7.26 3.89 13.21
C ARG A 43 6.28 4.46 14.22
N ARG A 44 5.05 4.79 13.81
CA ARG A 44 3.99 5.25 14.70
C ARG A 44 3.41 4.11 15.56
N LEU A 45 3.33 2.90 15.01
CA LEU A 45 2.91 1.70 15.74
C LEU A 45 3.99 1.21 16.71
N TYR A 46 5.25 1.43 16.37
CA TYR A 46 6.38 1.08 17.21
C TYR A 46 6.41 1.91 18.50
N ARG A 47 6.47 1.21 19.63
CA ARG A 47 6.67 1.82 20.95
C ARG A 47 8.16 1.78 21.30
N PRO A 48 8.78 2.90 21.71
CA PRO A 48 10.20 2.93 22.08
C PRO A 48 10.51 1.88 23.16
N GLY A 49 11.51 1.04 22.91
CA GLY A 49 11.92 -0.04 23.83
C GLY A 49 11.11 -1.34 23.71
N SER A 50 10.09 -1.37 22.84
CA SER A 50 9.37 -2.61 22.54
C SER A 50 10.15 -3.46 21.56
N LYS A 51 10.27 -4.76 21.82
CA LYS A 51 10.94 -5.70 20.91
C LYS A 51 10.02 -6.24 19.81
N SER A 52 8.79 -5.77 19.74
CA SER A 52 7.83 -6.25 18.76
C SER A 52 6.87 -5.18 18.27
N VAL A 53 6.40 -5.34 17.03
CA VAL A 53 5.36 -4.53 16.40
C VAL A 53 4.25 -5.46 15.93
N THR A 54 3.01 -5.13 16.31
CA THR A 54 1.83 -5.89 15.86
C THR A 54 1.24 -5.26 14.63
N VAL A 55 1.05 -6.05 13.57
CA VAL A 55 0.42 -5.63 12.31
C VAL A 55 -0.74 -6.57 11.95
N PRO A 56 -1.73 -6.12 11.16
CA PRO A 56 -2.78 -6.99 10.64
C PRO A 56 -2.20 -8.15 9.83
N VAL A 57 -2.79 -9.35 9.90
CA VAL A 57 -2.36 -10.52 9.09
C VAL A 57 -2.31 -10.21 7.59
N ASN A 58 -3.27 -9.41 7.12
CA ASN A 58 -3.43 -9.03 5.72
C ASN A 58 -2.56 -7.82 5.31
N ALA A 59 -1.67 -7.37 6.19
CA ALA A 59 -0.86 -6.20 5.94
C ALA A 59 0.30 -6.49 4.98
N ILE A 60 0.49 -5.58 4.02
CA ILE A 60 1.69 -5.52 3.19
C ILE A 60 2.60 -4.49 3.83
N ILE A 61 3.83 -4.87 4.15
CA ILE A 61 4.80 -3.97 4.78
C ILE A 61 5.74 -3.44 3.71
N SER A 62 6.06 -2.15 3.80
CA SER A 62 7.10 -1.55 2.96
C SER A 62 8.45 -2.27 3.12
N PRO A 63 9.17 -2.61 2.03
CA PRO A 63 10.49 -3.26 2.10
C PRO A 63 11.48 -2.52 3.00
N LEU A 64 11.52 -1.18 2.92
CA LEU A 64 12.38 -0.34 3.75
C LEU A 64 12.12 -0.49 5.25
N SER A 65 10.87 -0.76 5.61
CA SER A 65 10.48 -0.99 7.00
C SER A 65 10.91 -2.37 7.49
N MET A 66 11.00 -3.35 6.59
CA MET A 66 11.50 -4.68 6.91
C MET A 66 13.00 -4.65 7.25
N ASP A 67 13.78 -3.87 6.48
CA ASP A 67 15.20 -3.67 6.75
C ASP A 67 15.42 -2.97 8.10
N TRP A 68 14.61 -1.95 8.40
CA TRP A 68 14.66 -1.25 9.67
C TRP A 68 14.30 -2.16 10.86
N LEU A 69 13.26 -2.99 10.74
CA LEU A 69 12.89 -3.97 11.76
C LEU A 69 14.04 -4.96 12.04
N GLY A 70 14.65 -5.48 10.97
CA GLY A 70 15.78 -6.40 11.06
C GLY A 70 16.99 -5.78 11.74
N TYR A 71 17.34 -4.54 11.38
CA TYR A 71 18.48 -3.83 11.99
C TYR A 71 18.29 -3.58 13.49
N ASN A 72 17.07 -3.26 13.93
CA ASN A 72 16.77 -2.97 15.33
C ASN A 72 16.42 -4.22 16.15
N GLY A 73 16.41 -5.42 15.55
CA GLY A 73 16.02 -6.66 16.23
C GLY A 73 14.57 -6.64 16.71
N VAL A 74 13.68 -5.99 15.97
CA VAL A 74 12.27 -5.85 16.32
C VAL A 74 11.45 -6.92 15.59
N GLU A 75 10.73 -7.74 16.35
CA GLU A 75 9.92 -8.82 15.83
C GLU A 75 8.58 -8.33 15.28
N LEU A 76 8.17 -8.89 14.14
CA LEU A 76 6.88 -8.61 13.54
C LEU A 76 5.85 -9.65 13.97
N ILE A 77 4.81 -9.22 14.68
CA ILE A 77 3.69 -10.08 15.09
C ILE A 77 2.50 -9.80 14.19
N ARG A 78 2.03 -10.81 13.46
CA ARG A 78 0.82 -10.72 12.63
C ARG A 78 -0.39 -11.16 13.46
N LYS A 79 -1.35 -10.26 13.67
CA LYS A 79 -2.58 -10.52 14.44
C LYS A 79 -3.83 -10.28 13.58
N GLU A 80 -4.83 -11.15 13.72
CA GLU A 80 -6.13 -11.05 13.02
C GLU A 80 -6.96 -9.86 13.49
#